data_AF-A0A7C8D065-F1
#
_entry.id   AF-A0A7C8D065-F1
#
_cell.length_a   1.000
_cell.length_b   1.000
_cell.length_c   1.000
_cell.angle_alpha   90.00
_cell.angle_beta   90.00
_cell.angle_gamma   90.00
#
_symmetry.space_group_name_H-M   'P 1'
#
loop_
_entity.id
_entity.type
_entity.pdbx_description
1 polymer ?
#
loop_
_entity_poly.entity_id
_entity_poly.type
_entity_poly.pdbx_seq_one_letter_code
_entity_poly.pdbx_strand_id
1 'polypeptide(L)' 'MRWFCWSEIPWSELAFPVIDWILRLRRADLELQQEQFHCGCLRWRDVGSPMCLDNYDLGELQSLLLNG' A
#
# COMPACT_ATOMS: atom_id res chain seq x y z
N MET A 1 -1.45 16.38 -14.77
CA MET A 1 -1.57 14.92 -14.66
C MET A 1 -0.47 14.28 -15.48
N ARG A 2 0.33 13.38 -14.91
CA ARG A 2 1.48 12.69 -15.55
C ARG A 2 1.43 11.20 -15.18
N TRP A 3 1.88 10.34 -16.09
CA TRP A 3 2.13 8.92 -15.83
C TRP A 3 3.52 8.72 -15.24
N PHE A 4 3.65 7.78 -14.30
CA PHE A 4 4.90 7.46 -13.64
C PHE A 4 5.26 6.00 -13.86
N CYS A 5 6.54 5.74 -14.13
CA CYS A 5 7.08 4.40 -13.90
C CYS A 5 7.18 4.14 -12.40
N TRP A 6 7.19 2.86 -12.00
CA TRP A 6 7.23 2.45 -10.59
C TRP A 6 8.41 3.06 -9.80
N SER A 7 9.58 3.13 -10.43
CA SER A 7 10.79 3.71 -9.85
C SER A 7 10.77 5.24 -9.73
N GLU A 8 9.81 5.91 -10.38
CA GLU A 8 9.68 7.37 -10.41
C GLU A 8 8.58 7.88 -9.47
N ILE A 9 7.87 6.99 -8.79
CA ILE A 9 6.79 7.40 -7.87
C ILE A 9 7.39 8.25 -6.74
N PRO A 10 6.90 9.48 -6.52
CA PRO A 10 7.41 10.34 -5.47
C PRO A 10 6.77 9.95 -4.12
N TRP A 11 7.26 8.86 -3.53
CA TRP A 11 6.69 8.26 -2.30
C TRP A 11 6.48 9.26 -1.16
N SER A 12 7.42 10.17 -0.96
CA SER A 12 7.35 11.20 0.09
C SER A 12 6.31 12.28 -0.15
N GLU A 13 5.80 12.40 -1.38
CA GLU A 13 4.82 13.42 -1.77
C GLU A 13 3.40 12.84 -1.90
N LEU A 14 3.22 11.54 -1.63
CA LEU A 14 1.89 10.93 -1.63
C LEU A 14 1.02 11.55 -0.54
N ALA A 15 -0.13 12.08 -0.95
CA ALA A 15 -1.02 12.83 -0.06
C ALA A 15 -1.70 11.96 1.01
N PHE A 16 -1.77 10.63 0.84
CA PHE A 16 -2.44 9.76 1.79
C PHE A 16 -1.69 8.45 1.98
N PRO A 17 -1.49 7.97 3.23
CA PRO A 17 -0.84 6.68 3.50
C PRO A 17 -1.52 5.49 2.84
N VAL A 18 -2.85 5.56 2.65
CA VAL A 18 -3.62 4.50 1.99
C VAL A 18 -3.19 4.28 0.54
N ILE A 19 -2.74 5.34 -0.14
CA ILE A 19 -2.25 5.25 -1.52
C ILE A 19 -0.87 4.60 -1.54
N ASP A 20 0.04 4.98 -0.63
CA ASP A 20 1.33 4.32 -0.48
C ASP A 20 1.14 2.82 -0.23
N TRP A 21 0.27 2.47 0.70
CA TRP A 21 -0.04 1.08 1.05
C TRP A 21 -0.57 0.26 -0.13
N ILE A 22 -1.60 0.74 -0.82
CA ILE A 22 -2.20 0.03 -1.97
C ILE A 22 -1.17 -0.19 -3.08
N LEU A 23 -0.34 0.82 -3.37
CA LEU A 23 0.69 0.68 -4.39
C LEU A 23 1.70 -0.39 -3.99
N ARG A 24 2.18 -0.42 -2.74
CA ARG A 24 3.11 -1.46 -2.27
C ARG A 24 2.55 -2.87 -2.39
N LEU A 25 1.28 -3.07 -2.04
CA LEU A 25 0.59 -4.34 -2.23
C LEU A 25 0.58 -4.74 -3.71
N ARG A 26 0.22 -3.81 -4.61
CA ARG A 26 0.24 -4.09 -6.05
C ARG A 26 1.63 -4.42 -6.57
N ARG A 27 2.68 -3.80 -6.04
CA ARG A 27 4.05 -4.16 -6.41
C ARG A 27 4.42 -5.57 -5.97
N ALA A 28 4.10 -5.93 -4.74
CA ALA A 28 4.38 -7.28 -4.23
C ALA A 28 3.68 -8.34 -5.10
N ASP A 29 2.41 -8.11 -5.45
CA ASP A 29 1.65 -8.95 -6.39
C ASP A 29 2.34 -9.10 -7.75
N LEU A 30 2.80 -8.00 -8.33
CA LEU A 30 3.51 -8.01 -9.61
C LEU A 30 4.86 -8.74 -9.53
N GLU A 31 5.60 -8.56 -8.45
CA GLU A 31 6.89 -9.23 -8.20
C GLU A 31 6.70 -10.75 -8.01
N LEU A 32 5.58 -11.17 -7.42
CA LEU A 32 5.21 -12.57 -7.23
C LEU A 32 4.45 -13.17 -8.42
N GLN A 33 4.10 -12.36 -9.42
CA GLN A 33 3.21 -12.73 -10.54
C GLN A 33 1.89 -13.36 -10.08
N GLN A 34 1.35 -12.86 -8.96
CA GLN A 34 0.13 -13.36 -8.35
C GLN A 34 -0.83 -12.20 -8.18
N GLU A 35 -2.06 -12.35 -8.67
CA GLU A 35 -3.12 -11.38 -8.38
C GLU A 35 -3.81 -11.78 -7.09
N GLN A 36 -3.84 -10.85 -6.15
CA GLN A 36 -4.50 -11.03 -4.87
C GLN A 36 -5.59 -9.99 -4.68
N PHE A 37 -6.66 -10.41 -4.00
CA PHE A 37 -7.59 -9.49 -3.39
C PHE A 37 -7.10 -9.19 -1.97
N HIS A 38 -6.73 -7.93 -1.74
CA HIS A 38 -6.34 -7.45 -0.41
C HIS A 38 -7.48 -6.68 0.24
N CYS A 39 -7.74 -6.99 1.51
CA CYS A 39 -8.69 -6.29 2.34
C CYS A 39 -8.05 -5.98 3.70
N GLY A 40 -8.32 -4.80 4.25
CA GLY A 40 -7.83 -4.45 5.58
C GLY A 40 -8.10 -2.99 5.94
N CYS A 41 -7.74 -2.63 7.16
CA CYS A 41 -7.89 -1.28 7.71
C CYS A 41 -6.52 -0.71 8.10
N LEU A 42 -6.26 0.53 7.69
CA LEU A 42 -5.14 1.30 8.22
C LEU A 42 -5.54 1.95 9.54
N ARG A 43 -5.01 1.48 10.65
CA ARG A 43 -5.23 2.09 11.97
C ARG A 43 -4.01 2.90 12.38
N TRP A 44 -4.17 4.22 12.52
CA TRP A 44 -3.07 5.03 13.04
C TRP A 44 -2.81 4.65 14.50
N ARG A 45 -1.54 4.45 14.86
CA ARG A 45 -1.15 4.05 16.23
C ARG A 45 -1.06 5.23 17.21
N ASP A 46 -1.58 6.40 16.85
CA ASP A 46 -1.48 7.65 17.62
C ASP A 46 -0.04 8.06 17.97
N VAL A 47 0.93 7.61 17.17
CA VAL A 47 2.36 7.92 17.32
C VAL A 47 2.91 8.43 15.98
N GLY A 48 3.78 9.44 16.02
CA GLY A 48 4.38 10.02 14.82
C GLY A 48 3.39 10.79 13.94
N SER A 49 3.74 10.96 12.67
CA SER A 49 2.88 11.66 11.70
C SER A 49 1.84 10.72 11.08
N PRO A 50 0.55 11.11 11.01
CA PRO A 50 -0.48 10.35 10.30
C PRO A 50 -0.27 10.36 8.77
N MET A 51 0.74 11.08 8.25
CA MET A 51 1.07 11.07 6.83
C MET A 51 2.10 10.00 6.46
N CYS A 52 2.66 9.31 7.45
CA CYS A 52 3.69 8.29 7.25
C CYS A 52 3.10 6.89 7.50
N LEU A 53 3.21 6.02 6.50
CA LEU A 53 2.64 4.66 6.54
C LEU A 53 3.22 3.82 7.69
N ASP A 54 4.50 4.02 8.05
CA ASP A 54 5.17 3.27 9.12
C ASP A 54 4.54 3.48 10.50
N ASN A 55 3.71 4.51 10.67
CA ASN A 55 2.98 4.82 11.91
C ASN A 55 1.60 4.16 11.99
N TYR A 56 1.20 3.37 11.00
CA TYR A 56 -0.05 2.63 10.98
C TYR A 56 0.15 1.18 11.41
N ASP A 57 -0.87 0.61 12.03
CA ASP A 57 -1.01 -0.83 12.25
C ASP A 57 -1.69 -1.46 11.03
N LEU A 58 -1.09 -2.55 10.55
CA LEU A 58 -1.53 -3.34 9.39
C LEU A 58 -2.01 -4.74 9.79
N GLY A 59 -2.21 -5.01 11.09
CA GLY A 59 -2.56 -6.33 11.60
C GLY A 59 -3.89 -6.90 11.08
N GLU A 60 -4.76 -6.06 10.51
CA GLU A 60 -6.02 -6.48 9.89
C GLU A 60 -5.91 -6.79 8.39
N LEU A 61 -4.70 -6.72 7.80
CA LEU A 61 -4.50 -7.06 6.39
C LEU A 61 -4.75 -8.56 6.16
N GLN A 62 -5.65 -8.84 5.23
CA GLN A 62 -5.93 -10.16 4.69
C GLN A 62 -5.73 -10.14 3.18
N SER A 63 -5.08 -11.18 2.65
CA SER A 63 -4.82 -11.35 1.22
C SER A 63 -5.36 -12.69 0.77
N LEU A 64 -6.14 -12.68 -0.30
CA LEU A 64 -6.73 -13.88 -0.90
C LEU A 64 -6.23 -13.99 -2.34
N LEU A 65 -5.61 -15.12 -2.68
CA LEU A 65 -5.23 -15.42 -4.06
C LEU A 65 -6.49 -15.52 -4.92
N LEU A 66 -6.49 -14.79 -6.02
CA LEU A 66 -7.51 -14.92 -7.04
C LEU A 66 -7.14 -16.13 -7.92
N ASN A 67 -7.78 -17.27 -7.67
CA ASN A 67 -7.67 -18.40 -8.58
C ASN A 67 -8.47 -18.06 -9.84
N GLY A 68 -7.76 -17.87 -10.95
CA GLY A 68 -8.34 -17.72 -12.29
C GLY A 68 -8.96 -19.00 -12.83
#